data_AF-A0A2N4UA02-F1
#
_entry.id   AF-A0A2N4UA02-F1
#
_cell.length_a   1.000
_cell.length_b   1.000
_cell.length_c   1.000
_cell.angle_alpha   90.00
_cell.angle_beta   90.00
_cell.angle_gamma   90.00
#
_symmetry.space_group_name_H-M   'P 1'
#
loop_
_entity.id
_entity.type
_entity.pdbx_description
1 polymer ?
#
loop_
_entity_poly.entity_id
_entity_poly.type
_entity_poly.pdbx_seq_one_letter_code
_entity_poly.pdbx_strand_id
1 'polypeptide(L)' 'MIDNPENNVPRDPSRIDINQERELRYWCDQFQCKPDELRVAVDSVGTSVQDVKIYLGKDRRPV' A
#
# COMPACT_ATOMS: atom_id res chain seq x y z
N MET A 1 -27.97 10.10 -2.51
CA MET A 1 -26.64 10.23 -1.87
C MET A 1 -25.74 9.27 -2.61
N ILE A 2 -24.79 9.81 -3.39
CA ILE A 2 -23.75 9.03 -4.07
C ILE A 2 -22.53 9.22 -3.18
N ASP A 3 -22.07 8.16 -2.54
CA ASP A 3 -20.78 8.14 -1.85
C ASP A 3 -19.71 8.41 -2.92
N ASN A 4 -19.25 9.66 -3.06
CA ASN A 4 -18.10 9.99 -3.90
C ASN A 4 -16.90 9.17 -3.39
N PRO A 5 -16.38 8.18 -4.16
CA PRO A 5 -15.23 7.40 -3.75
C PRO A 5 -13.92 8.21 -3.80
N GLU A 6 -13.98 9.47 -4.22
CA GLU A 6 -12.83 10.35 -4.47
C GLU A 6 -12.07 10.75 -3.20
N ASN A 7 -12.59 10.43 -2.00
CA ASN A 7 -11.91 10.69 -0.73
C ASN A 7 -11.23 9.45 -0.10
N ASN A 8 -11.31 8.27 -0.75
CA ASN A 8 -10.73 7.02 -0.25
C ASN A 8 -9.38 6.67 -0.88
N VAL A 9 -8.87 7.50 -1.78
CA VAL A 9 -7.58 7.29 -2.45
C VAL A 9 -6.49 8.01 -1.67
N PRO A 10 -5.30 7.40 -1.44
CA PRO A 10 -4.17 8.10 -0.86
C PRO A 10 -3.87 9.39 -1.64
N ARG A 11 -3.58 10.45 -0.88
CA ARG A 11 -3.31 11.78 -1.44
C ARG A 11 -2.07 11.79 -2.34
N ASP A 12 -1.16 10.85 -2.10
CA ASP A 12 0.00 10.57 -2.93
C ASP A 12 0.07 9.05 -3.20
N PRO A 13 -0.25 8.58 -4.42
CA PRO A 13 -0.25 7.16 -4.75
C PRO A 13 1.16 6.57 -4.87
N SER A 14 2.22 7.36 -4.67
CA SER A 14 3.60 6.89 -4.67
C SER A 14 4.08 6.51 -3.26
N ARG A 15 3.29 6.85 -2.22
CA ARG A 15 3.64 6.62 -0.82
C ARG A 15 2.55 5.85 -0.08
N ILE A 16 2.97 5.10 0.93
CA ILE A 16 2.12 4.30 1.82
C ILE A 16 2.19 4.91 3.21
N ASP A 17 1.07 5.44 3.68
CA ASP A 17 0.92 5.85 5.07
C ASP A 17 0.29 4.73 5.91
N ILE A 18 1.13 4.01 6.66
CA ILE A 18 0.70 2.95 7.57
C ILE A 18 0.05 3.48 8.86
N ASN A 19 0.14 4.78 9.14
CA ASN A 19 -0.50 5.40 10.31
C ASN A 19 -1.99 5.63 10.10
N GLN A 20 -2.43 5.70 8.84
CA GLN A 20 -3.84 5.82 8.48
C GLN A 20 -4.43 4.44 8.19
N GLU A 21 -5.32 3.95 9.06
CA GLU A 21 -5.90 2.60 8.91
C GLU A 21 -6.60 2.40 7.56
N ARG A 22 -7.28 3.43 7.05
CA ARG A 22 -7.92 3.40 5.72
C ARG A 22 -6.92 3.16 4.59
N GLU A 23 -5.77 3.80 4.67
CA GLU A 23 -4.73 3.75 3.65
C GLU A 23 -3.96 2.43 3.75
N LEU A 24 -3.69 1.97 4.97
CA LEU A 24 -3.18 0.62 5.25
C LEU A 24 -4.08 -0.46 4.63
N ARG A 25 -5.40 -0.39 4.86
CA ARG A 25 -6.37 -1.34 4.27
C ARG A 25 -6.38 -1.27 2.74
N TYR A 26 -6.38 -0.07 2.16
CA TYR A 26 -6.31 0.13 0.71
C TYR A 26 -5.08 -0.54 0.11
N TRP A 27 -3.90 -0.27 0.66
CA TRP A 27 -2.64 -0.84 0.18
C TRP A 27 -2.53 -2.35 0.42
N CYS A 28 -3.06 -2.86 1.53
CA CYS A 28 -3.16 -4.29 1.77
C CYS A 28 -3.96 -4.99 0.67
N ASP A 29 -5.08 -4.39 0.24
CA ASP A 29 -5.88 -4.90 -0.87
C ASP A 29 -5.11 -4.84 -2.20
N GLN A 30 -4.48 -3.70 -2.50
CA GLN A 30 -3.68 -3.50 -3.73
C GLN A 30 -2.50 -4.48 -3.84
N PHE A 31 -1.78 -4.72 -2.75
CA PHE A 31 -0.64 -5.65 -2.73
C PHE A 31 -1.04 -7.09 -2.42
N GLN A 32 -2.33 -7.35 -2.10
CA GLN A 32 -2.82 -8.62 -1.60
C GLN A 32 -1.91 -9.16 -0.47
N CYS A 33 -1.71 -8.35 0.57
CA CYS A 33 -0.87 -8.65 1.73
C CYS A 33 -1.59 -8.30 3.04
N LYS A 34 -1.06 -8.77 4.16
CA LYS A 34 -1.60 -8.46 5.50
C LYS A 34 -1.12 -7.09 6.00
N PRO A 35 -1.88 -6.45 6.93
CA PRO A 35 -1.48 -5.18 7.54
C PRO A 35 -0.11 -5.22 8.21
N ASP A 36 0.19 -6.32 8.91
CA ASP A 36 1.51 -6.55 9.51
C ASP A 36 2.62 -6.68 8.47
N GLU A 37 2.38 -7.41 7.37
CA GLU A 37 3.35 -7.54 6.28
C GLU A 37 3.64 -6.19 5.62
N LEU A 38 2.60 -5.37 5.41
CA LEU A 38 2.73 -4.03 4.87
C LEU A 38 3.52 -3.10 5.80
N ARG A 39 3.28 -3.17 7.12
CA ARG A 39 4.04 -2.41 8.12
C ARG A 39 5.50 -2.82 8.14
N VAL A 40 5.79 -4.12 8.13
CA VAL A 40 7.17 -4.64 8.10
C VAL A 40 7.88 -4.21 6.82
N ALA A 41 7.19 -4.28 5.67
CA ALA A 41 7.75 -3.80 4.41
C ALA A 41 8.08 -2.30 4.48
N VAL A 42 7.14 -1.48 4.94
CA VAL A 42 7.34 -0.03 5.08
C VAL A 42 8.45 0.31 6.08
N ASP A 43 8.60 -0.46 7.16
CA ASP A 43 9.71 -0.31 8.11
C ASP A 43 11.06 -0.69 7.48
N SER A 44 11.07 -1.72 6.64
CA SER A 44 12.28 -2.24 5.98
C SER A 44 12.79 -1.37 4.83
N VAL A 45 11.89 -0.86 3.98
CA VAL A 45 12.26 -0.15 2.74
C VAL A 45 11.72 1.29 2.66
N GLY A 46 11.00 1.74 3.68
CA GLY A 46 10.36 3.05 3.74
C GLY A 46 8.95 3.08 3.15
N THR A 47 8.32 4.24 3.18
CA THR A 47 6.94 4.43 2.72
C THR A 47 6.77 4.41 1.20
N SER A 48 7.78 4.01 0.42
CA SER A 48 7.73 4.06 -1.04
C SER A 48 6.96 2.86 -1.59
N VAL A 49 5.93 3.10 -2.41
CA VAL A 49 5.11 2.04 -3.02
C VAL A 49 5.95 1.10 -3.87
N GLN A 50 6.89 1.64 -4.64
CA GLN A 50 7.75 0.88 -5.53
C GLN A 50 8.61 -0.11 -4.74
N ASP A 51 9.28 0.39 -3.70
CA ASP A 51 10.17 -0.43 -2.86
C ASP A 51 9.38 -1.47 -2.08
N VAL A 52 8.23 -1.10 -1.50
CA VAL A 52 7.36 -2.04 -0.77
C VAL A 52 6.85 -3.13 -1.69
N LYS A 53 6.44 -2.79 -2.92
CA LYS A 53 6.00 -3.77 -3.92
C LYS A 53 7.11 -4.75 -4.32
N ILE A 54 8.35 -4.26 -4.44
CA ILE A 54 9.54 -5.09 -4.69
C ILE A 54 9.81 -5.99 -3.49
N TYR A 55 9.80 -5.44 -2.27
CA TYR A 55 10.01 -6.18 -1.03
C TYR A 55 8.99 -7.31 -0.85
N LEU A 56 7.71 -7.04 -1.13
CA LEU A 56 6.63 -8.02 -1.06
C LEU A 56 6.63 -9.03 -2.23
N GLY A 57 7.56 -8.91 -3.19
CA GLY A 57 7.62 -9.78 -4.36
C GLY A 57 6.39 -9.68 -5.26
N LYS A 58 5.65 -8.57 -5.20
CA LYS A 58 4.45 -8.30 -6.01
C LYS A 58 4.79 -7.60 -7.33
N ASP A 59 6.08 -7.33 -7.56
CA ASP A 59 6.61 -7.01 -8.88
C ASP A 59 6.61 -8.28 -9.73
N ARG A 60 5.48 -8.57 -10.39
CA ARG A 60 5.41 -9.61 -11.43
C ARG A 60 6.30 -9.18 -12.59
N ARG A 61 7.59 -9.47 -12.52
CA ARG A 61 8.37 -9.73 -13.73
C ARG A 61 7.98 -11.13 -14.18
N PRO A 62 7.31 -11.30 -15.33
CA PRO A 62 7.28 -12.61 -15.95
C PRO A 62 8.74 -12.99 -16.23
N VAL A 63 9.18 -14.11 -15.65
CA VAL A 63 10.35 -14.86 -16.11
C VAL A 63 10.07 -15.42 -17.50
#